data_AF-A0A4W5RTW5-F1
#
_entry.id   AF-A0A4W5RTW5-F1
#
_cell.length_a   1.000
_cell.length_b   1.000
_cell.length_c   1.000
_cell.angle_alpha   90.00
_cell.angle_beta   90.00
_cell.angle_gamma   90.00
#
_symmetry.space_group_name_H-M   'P 1'
#
loop_
_entity.id
_entity.type
_entity.pdbx_description
1 polymer ?
#
loop_
_entity_poly.entity_id
_entity_poly.type
_entity_poly.pdbx_seq_one_letter_code
_entity_poly.pdbx_strand_id
1 'polypeptide(L)'
;MICFELRVVNIYHMVVKINVLDCLQAQFAEVSEADLKAIDSRISDLSTQVQAISQGCRQLDAELKELNSSLTTEEMMSEIQELKAECSGYSERLDKIKSATNHVTPEHKEKVYKERHLYVKEWKKRKRLASDMMDSILEGYPKTKKQFLEEVGVETDEDCKVTMPST
;
A
#
# COMPACT_ATOMS: atom_id res chain seq x y z
N MET A 1 50.50 65.12 49.64
CA MET A 1 49.23 65.48 50.31
C MET A 1 48.01 64.96 49.55
N ILE A 2 47.90 65.21 48.24
CA ILE A 2 46.75 64.79 47.39
C ILE A 2 46.49 63.27 47.40
N CYS A 3 47.53 62.42 47.36
CA CYS A 3 47.35 60.96 47.43
C CYS A 3 46.81 60.45 48.78
N PHE A 4 47.02 61.19 49.88
CA PHE A 4 46.53 60.80 51.21
C PHE A 4 45.04 61.11 51.33
N GLU A 5 44.62 62.31 50.92
CA GLU A 5 43.22 62.74 50.79
C GLU A 5 42.39 61.78 49.92
N LEU A 6 42.90 61.42 48.73
CA LEU A 6 42.23 60.45 47.84
C LEU A 6 42.04 59.08 48.48
N ARG A 7 42.97 58.65 49.35
CA ARG A 7 42.88 57.36 50.05
C ARG A 7 41.83 57.41 51.15
N VAL A 8 41.77 58.51 51.90
CA VAL A 8 40.78 58.75 52.95
C VAL A 8 39.37 58.82 52.35
N VAL A 9 39.19 59.54 51.24
CA VAL A 9 37.88 59.63 50.55
C VAL A 9 37.44 58.28 50.00
N ASN A 10 38.34 57.48 49.45
CA ASN A 10 38.01 56.13 48.98
C ASN A 10 37.60 55.20 50.13
N ILE A 11 38.33 55.25 51.25
CA ILE A 11 37.96 54.48 52.46
C ILE A 11 36.60 54.93 52.96
N TYR A 12 36.34 56.24 53.01
CA TYR A 12 35.05 56.77 53.46
C TYR A 12 33.91 56.32 52.56
N HIS A 13 34.08 56.39 51.24
CA HIS A 13 33.08 55.95 50.28
C HIS A 13 32.85 54.43 50.32
N MET A 14 33.91 53.65 50.55
CA MET A 14 33.81 52.20 50.74
C MET A 14 33.04 51.86 52.02
N VAL A 15 33.33 52.54 53.13
CA VAL A 15 32.62 52.36 54.41
C VAL A 15 31.15 52.77 54.27
N VAL A 16 30.85 53.88 53.59
CA VAL A 16 29.47 54.31 53.33
C VAL A 16 28.73 53.29 52.48
N LYS A 17 29.35 52.76 51.41
CA LYS A 17 28.74 51.73 50.58
C LYS A 17 28.46 50.44 51.34
N ILE A 18 29.39 49.98 52.18
CA ILE A 18 29.22 48.78 53.01
C ILE A 18 28.08 49.01 54.00
N ASN A 19 28.06 50.14 54.68
CA ASN A 19 27.02 50.45 55.67
C ASN A 19 25.62 50.59 55.04
N VAL A 20 25.53 51.16 53.84
CA VAL A 20 24.27 51.19 53.06
C VAL A 20 23.82 49.77 52.67
N LEU A 21 24.76 48.89 52.29
CA LEU A 21 24.45 47.49 52.00
C LEU A 21 23.93 46.77 53.25
N ASP A 22 24.59 46.95 54.39
CA ASP A 22 24.22 46.36 55.67
C ASP A 22 22.85 46.88 56.17
N CYS A 23 22.57 48.19 56.06
CA CYS A 23 21.26 48.75 56.39
C CYS A 23 20.13 48.27 55.48
N LEU A 24 20.41 48.02 54.19
CA LEU A 24 19.43 47.47 53.26
C LEU A 24 19.17 45.98 53.57
N GLN A 25 20.21 45.26 53.97
CA GLN A 25 20.13 43.84 54.32
C GLN A 25 19.47 43.62 55.69
N ALA A 26 19.65 44.54 56.64
CA ALA A 26 18.99 44.53 57.95
C ALA A 26 17.46 44.74 57.91
N GLN A 27 16.92 45.17 56.76
CA GLN A 27 15.47 45.25 56.54
C GLN A 27 14.82 43.88 56.31
N PHE A 28 15.63 42.84 56.08
CA PHE A 28 15.16 41.46 55.99
C PHE A 28 15.36 40.76 57.34
N ALA A 29 14.35 40.02 57.78
CA ALA A 29 14.45 39.23 59.00
C ALA A 29 15.61 38.24 58.89
N GLU A 30 16.38 38.07 59.97
CA GLU A 30 17.47 37.11 60.04
C GLU A 30 16.89 35.70 59.90
N VAL A 31 17.03 35.12 58.71
CA VAL A 31 16.50 33.78 58.41
C VAL A 31 17.31 32.78 59.21
N SER A 32 16.65 32.03 60.10
CA SER A 32 17.35 31.04 60.90
C SER A 32 17.91 29.93 60.01
N GLU A 33 19.00 29.29 60.44
CA GLU A 33 19.56 28.13 59.72
C GLU A 33 18.51 27.00 59.56
N ALA A 34 17.55 26.93 60.48
CA ALA A 34 16.42 26.01 60.40
C ALA A 34 15.45 26.36 59.26
N ASP A 35 15.16 27.65 59.03
CA ASP A 35 14.28 28.10 57.95
C ASP A 35 14.93 27.90 56.57
N LEU A 36 16.23 28.15 56.45
CA LEU A 36 16.98 27.84 55.21
C LEU A 36 16.93 26.35 54.90
N LYS A 37 17.20 25.49 55.89
CA LYS A 37 17.10 24.02 55.73
C LYS A 37 15.68 23.57 55.37
N ALA A 38 14.65 24.19 55.94
CA ALA A 38 13.26 23.89 55.61
C ALA A 38 12.91 24.30 54.16
N ILE A 39 13.39 25.46 53.70
CA ILE A 39 13.20 25.91 52.32
C ILE A 39 13.95 25.00 51.34
N ASP A 40 15.21 24.64 51.64
CA ASP A 40 16.01 23.72 50.81
C ASP A 40 15.37 22.33 50.72
N SER A 41 14.85 21.81 51.84
CA SER A 41 14.06 20.58 51.86
C SER A 41 12.85 20.71 50.93
N ARG A 42 12.12 21.82 51.03
CA ARG A 42 10.94 22.05 50.19
C ARG A 42 11.28 22.21 48.71
N ILE A 43 12.41 22.83 48.39
CA ILE A 43 12.93 22.92 47.02
C ILE A 43 13.26 21.52 46.49
N SER A 44 13.91 20.69 47.30
CA SER A 44 14.22 19.30 46.95
C SER A 44 12.95 18.48 46.71
N ASP A 45 11.98 18.56 47.63
CA ASP A 45 10.70 17.86 47.53
C ASP A 45 9.88 18.31 46.32
N LEU A 46 9.83 19.61 46.03
CA LEU A 46 9.13 20.13 44.85
C LEU A 46 9.87 19.76 43.56
N SER A 47 11.19 19.76 43.56
CA SER A 47 11.99 19.39 42.38
C SER A 47 11.80 17.91 42.03
N THR A 48 11.76 17.03 43.05
CA THR A 48 11.49 15.60 42.84
C THR A 48 10.06 15.36 42.35
N GLN A 49 9.07 16.08 42.89
CA GLN A 49 7.69 16.01 42.40
C GLN A 49 7.57 16.48 40.95
N VAL A 50 8.19 17.59 40.58
CA VAL A 50 8.20 18.09 39.19
C VAL A 50 8.86 17.08 38.27
N GLN A 51 9.97 16.47 38.70
CA GLN A 51 10.65 15.45 37.91
C GLN A 51 9.77 14.21 37.70
N ALA A 52 9.09 13.73 38.75
CA ALA A 52 8.19 12.59 38.68
C ALA A 52 6.98 12.85 37.77
N ILE A 53 6.33 14.01 37.92
CA ILE A 53 5.20 14.42 37.08
C ILE A 53 5.65 14.57 35.62
N SER A 54 6.81 15.20 35.37
CA SER A 54 7.33 15.35 34.01
C SER A 54 7.63 14.02 33.34
N GLN A 55 8.19 13.06 34.08
CA GLN A 55 8.39 11.70 33.57
C GLN A 55 7.06 11.00 33.28
N GLY A 56 6.07 11.12 34.17
CA GLY A 56 4.73 10.58 33.96
C GLY A 56 4.04 11.16 32.72
N CYS A 57 4.13 12.48 32.51
CA CYS A 57 3.62 13.12 31.30
C CYS A 57 4.28 12.56 30.03
N ARG A 58 5.62 12.42 30.03
CA ARG A 58 6.33 11.85 28.86
C ARG A 58 5.91 10.41 28.55
N GLN A 59 5.65 9.61 29.59
CA GLN A 59 5.20 8.25 29.41
C GLN A 59 3.78 8.20 28.84
N LEU A 60 2.86 9.00 29.39
CA LEU A 60 1.50 9.13 28.87
C LEU A 60 1.48 9.66 27.42
N ASP A 61 2.34 10.62 27.08
CA ASP A 61 2.48 11.12 25.72
C ASP A 61 2.97 10.02 24.75
N ALA A 62 3.89 9.16 25.21
CA ALA A 62 4.36 8.03 24.43
C ALA A 62 3.26 6.99 24.20
N GLU A 63 2.51 6.63 25.24
CA GLU A 63 1.36 5.71 25.15
C GLU A 63 0.25 6.28 24.25
N LEU A 64 -0.05 7.57 24.36
CA LEU A 64 -1.03 8.26 23.52
C LEU A 64 -0.58 8.26 22.05
N LYS A 65 0.71 8.53 21.78
CA LYS A 65 1.27 8.47 20.43
C LYS A 65 1.23 7.06 19.85
N GLU A 66 1.53 6.04 20.65
CA GLU A 66 1.44 4.64 20.24
C GLU A 66 0.00 4.27 19.87
N LEU A 67 -0.96 4.61 20.73
CA LEU A 67 -2.38 4.35 20.51
C LEU A 67 -2.92 5.10 19.28
N ASN A 68 -2.54 6.36 19.07
CA ASN A 68 -2.92 7.15 17.89
C ASN A 68 -2.18 6.72 16.61
N SER A 69 -1.04 6.02 16.72
CA SER A 69 -0.35 5.45 15.56
C SER A 69 -1.01 4.16 15.07
N SER A 70 -1.87 3.56 15.89
CA SER A 70 -2.75 2.48 15.51
C SER A 70 -4.08 3.01 14.97
N LEU A 71 -4.65 2.30 14.01
CA LEU A 71 -5.94 2.62 13.42
C LEU A 71 -7.00 2.72 14.55
N THR A 72 -7.78 3.79 14.57
CA THR A 72 -8.80 3.95 15.61
C THR A 72 -9.83 2.81 15.50
N THR A 73 -10.47 2.46 16.62
CA THR A 73 -11.47 1.39 16.62
C THR A 73 -12.60 1.64 15.60
N GLU A 74 -12.95 2.91 15.39
CA GLU A 74 -13.98 3.32 14.41
C GLU A 74 -13.53 3.10 12.96
N GLU A 75 -12.32 3.52 12.61
CA GLU A 75 -11.72 3.28 11.29
C GLU A 75 -11.59 1.77 11.00
N MET A 76 -11.13 1.00 11.98
CA MET A 76 -11.05 -0.46 11.87
C MET A 76 -12.42 -1.12 11.67
N MET A 77 -13.46 -0.60 12.34
CA MET A 77 -14.83 -1.09 12.14
C MET A 77 -15.36 -0.75 10.74
N SER A 78 -15.06 0.43 10.21
CA SER A 78 -15.41 0.81 8.83
C SER A 78 -14.75 -0.11 7.82
N GLU A 79 -13.44 -0.35 7.97
CA GLU A 79 -12.68 -1.21 7.05
C GLU A 79 -13.14 -2.67 7.10
N ILE A 80 -13.49 -3.18 8.29
CA ILE A 80 -14.12 -4.50 8.43
C ILE A 80 -15.47 -4.56 7.71
N GLN A 81 -16.28 -3.51 7.77
CA GLN A 81 -17.57 -3.48 7.07
C GLN A 81 -17.38 -3.46 5.55
N GLU A 82 -16.46 -2.65 5.05
CA GLU A 82 -16.12 -2.57 3.62
C GLU A 82 -15.61 -3.91 3.10
N LEU A 83 -14.63 -4.51 3.77
CA LEU A 83 -14.08 -5.81 3.39
C LEU A 83 -15.14 -6.91 3.41
N LYS A 84 -16.06 -6.90 4.39
CA LYS A 84 -17.19 -7.84 4.42
C LYS A 84 -18.14 -7.65 3.24
N ALA A 85 -18.43 -6.40 2.88
CA ALA A 85 -19.25 -6.09 1.71
C ALA A 85 -18.58 -6.60 0.42
N GLU A 86 -17.28 -6.35 0.25
CA GLU A 86 -16.51 -6.85 -0.89
C GLU A 86 -16.51 -8.38 -0.96
N CYS A 87 -16.23 -9.07 0.16
CA CYS A 87 -16.27 -10.53 0.22
C CYS A 87 -17.65 -11.07 -0.19
N SER A 88 -18.73 -10.45 0.27
CA SER A 88 -20.09 -10.85 -0.10
C SER A 88 -20.34 -10.68 -1.60
N GLY A 89 -19.89 -9.56 -2.19
CA GLY A 89 -20.00 -9.29 -3.62
C GLY A 89 -19.18 -10.25 -4.48
N TYR A 90 -17.96 -10.59 -4.05
CA TYR A 90 -17.13 -11.59 -4.72
C TYR A 90 -17.74 -12.99 -4.65
N SER A 91 -18.32 -13.38 -3.50
CA SER A 91 -19.02 -14.65 -3.36
C SER A 91 -20.23 -14.73 -4.29
N GLU A 92 -21.05 -13.68 -4.34
CA GLU A 92 -22.23 -13.64 -5.22
C GLU A 92 -21.82 -13.72 -6.70
N ARG A 93 -20.76 -13.00 -7.10
CA ARG A 93 -20.21 -13.08 -8.46
C ARG A 93 -19.69 -14.47 -8.78
N LEU A 94 -19.01 -15.12 -7.83
CA LEU A 94 -18.52 -16.47 -7.98
C LEU A 94 -19.67 -17.47 -8.15
N ASP A 95 -20.73 -17.32 -7.36
CA ASP A 95 -21.91 -18.19 -7.43
C ASP A 95 -22.67 -18.00 -8.75
N LYS A 96 -22.77 -16.77 -9.26
CA LYS A 96 -23.29 -16.49 -10.61
C LYS A 96 -22.45 -17.17 -11.70
N ILE A 97 -21.12 -17.12 -11.59
CA ILE A 97 -20.22 -17.78 -12.57
C ILE A 97 -20.35 -19.31 -12.48
N LYS A 98 -20.43 -19.88 -11.28
CA LYS A 98 -20.58 -21.32 -11.07
C LYS A 98 -21.94 -21.85 -11.51
N SER A 99 -23.01 -21.08 -11.30
CA SER A 99 -24.38 -21.44 -11.69
C SER A 99 -24.66 -21.19 -13.18
N ALA A 100 -23.83 -20.38 -13.86
CA ALA A 100 -23.93 -20.21 -15.30
C ALA A 100 -23.64 -21.55 -16.00
N THR A 101 -24.65 -22.07 -16.70
CA THR A 101 -24.69 -23.36 -17.41
C THR A 101 -23.60 -23.56 -18.47
N ASN A 102 -22.80 -22.54 -18.79
CA ASN A 102 -21.71 -22.59 -19.77
C ASN A 102 -20.39 -23.13 -19.16
N HIS A 103 -20.46 -24.03 -18.20
CA HIS A 103 -19.27 -24.65 -17.63
C HIS A 103 -18.74 -25.71 -18.60
N VAL A 104 -17.94 -25.27 -19.58
CA VAL A 104 -17.14 -26.17 -20.39
C VAL A 104 -16.07 -26.74 -19.48
N THR A 105 -16.18 -28.03 -19.13
CA THR A 105 -15.14 -28.68 -18.35
C THR A 105 -13.84 -28.69 -19.15
N PRO A 106 -12.66 -28.60 -18.50
CA PRO A 106 -11.38 -28.70 -19.18
C PRO A 106 -11.28 -29.93 -20.11
N GLU A 107 -11.89 -31.04 -19.72
CA GLU A 107 -11.94 -32.28 -20.49
C GLU A 107 -12.81 -32.14 -21.75
N HIS A 108 -13.97 -31.48 -21.64
CA HIS A 108 -14.82 -31.23 -22.80
C HIS A 108 -14.15 -30.27 -23.78
N LYS A 109 -13.50 -29.22 -23.27
CA LYS A 109 -12.67 -28.30 -24.06
C LYS A 109 -11.60 -29.07 -24.84
N GLU A 110 -10.81 -29.89 -24.15
CA GLU A 110 -9.73 -30.68 -24.75
C GLU A 110 -10.24 -31.65 -25.82
N LYS A 111 -11.37 -32.31 -25.58
CA LYS A 111 -12.01 -33.19 -26.57
C LYS A 111 -12.38 -32.42 -27.83
N VAL A 112 -13.02 -31.25 -27.70
CA VAL A 112 -13.38 -30.41 -28.85
C VAL A 112 -12.14 -29.94 -29.63
N TYR A 113 -11.04 -29.59 -28.94
CA TYR A 113 -9.79 -29.23 -29.62
C TYR A 113 -9.19 -30.41 -30.38
N LYS A 114 -9.18 -31.61 -29.79
CA LYS A 114 -8.69 -32.83 -30.45
C LYS A 114 -9.53 -33.18 -31.68
N GLU A 115 -10.85 -33.12 -31.56
CA GLU A 115 -11.78 -33.37 -32.67
C GLU A 115 -11.60 -32.34 -33.78
N ARG A 116 -11.56 -31.03 -33.45
CA ARG A 116 -11.26 -29.96 -34.41
C ARG A 116 -9.94 -30.23 -35.14
N HIS A 117 -8.88 -30.59 -34.40
CA HIS A 117 -7.58 -30.88 -34.98
C HIS A 117 -7.63 -32.07 -35.94
N LEU A 118 -8.29 -33.15 -35.54
CA LEU A 118 -8.47 -34.35 -36.37
C LEU A 118 -9.25 -34.03 -37.65
N TYR A 119 -10.38 -33.34 -37.54
CA TYR A 119 -11.21 -33.02 -38.71
C TYR A 119 -10.53 -32.04 -39.66
N VAL A 120 -9.81 -31.03 -39.16
CA VAL A 120 -9.02 -30.13 -40.00
C VAL A 120 -7.89 -30.88 -40.71
N LYS A 121 -7.22 -31.81 -40.03
CA LYS A 121 -6.16 -32.64 -40.63
C LYS A 121 -6.70 -33.51 -41.75
N GLU A 122 -7.80 -34.21 -41.51
CA GLU A 122 -8.43 -35.07 -42.52
C GLU A 122 -8.99 -34.28 -43.70
N TRP A 123 -9.57 -33.09 -43.45
CA TRP A 123 -9.99 -32.19 -44.51
C TRP A 123 -8.81 -31.75 -45.40
N LYS A 124 -7.69 -31.31 -44.81
CA LYS A 124 -6.47 -30.96 -45.59
C LYS A 124 -5.97 -32.14 -46.42
N LYS A 125 -5.95 -33.35 -45.83
CA LYS A 125 -5.49 -34.56 -46.51
C LYS A 125 -6.39 -34.92 -47.69
N ARG A 126 -7.71 -34.95 -47.48
CA ARG A 126 -8.69 -35.27 -48.53
C ARG A 126 -8.69 -34.22 -49.64
N LYS A 127 -8.64 -32.93 -49.29
CA LYS A 127 -8.54 -31.84 -50.28
C LYS A 127 -7.29 -32.00 -51.14
N ARG A 128 -6.13 -32.29 -50.53
CA ARG A 128 -4.90 -32.53 -51.28
C ARG A 128 -5.04 -33.72 -52.24
N LEU A 129 -5.49 -34.87 -51.74
CA LEU A 129 -5.64 -36.07 -52.58
C LEU A 129 -6.61 -35.86 -53.75
N ALA A 130 -7.75 -35.22 -53.50
CA ALA A 130 -8.71 -34.89 -54.54
C ALA A 130 -8.11 -33.91 -55.56
N SER A 131 -7.38 -32.87 -55.11
CA SER A 131 -6.67 -31.97 -56.01
C SER A 131 -5.63 -32.68 -56.87
N ASP A 132 -4.78 -33.53 -56.27
CA ASP A 132 -3.75 -34.29 -56.99
C ASP A 132 -4.36 -35.21 -58.05
N MET A 133 -5.49 -35.87 -57.72
CA MET A 133 -6.24 -36.69 -58.67
C MET A 133 -6.83 -35.85 -59.81
N MET A 134 -7.43 -34.70 -59.50
CA MET A 134 -7.98 -33.80 -60.51
C MET A 134 -6.88 -33.27 -61.43
N ASP A 135 -5.74 -32.87 -60.88
CA ASP A 135 -4.62 -32.36 -61.67
C ASP A 135 -4.05 -33.47 -62.58
N SER A 136 -3.95 -34.72 -62.10
CA SER A 136 -3.54 -35.87 -62.92
C SER A 136 -4.50 -36.16 -64.08
N ILE A 137 -5.82 -35.98 -63.88
CA ILE A 137 -6.81 -36.13 -64.96
C ILE A 137 -6.70 -35.00 -65.96
N LEU A 138 -6.45 -33.77 -65.49
CA LEU A 138 -6.34 -32.58 -66.33
C LEU A 138 -5.11 -32.58 -67.23
N GLU A 139 -4.04 -33.30 -66.88
CA GLU A 139 -2.86 -33.48 -67.75
C GLU A 139 -3.21 -34.13 -69.09
N GLY A 140 -4.26 -34.96 -69.14
CA GLY A 140 -4.74 -35.61 -70.36
C GLY A 140 -6.03 -35.02 -70.94
N TYR A 141 -6.57 -33.95 -70.34
CA TYR A 141 -7.91 -33.46 -70.66
C TYR A 141 -7.87 -32.28 -71.65
N PRO A 142 -8.65 -32.32 -72.76
CA PRO A 142 -8.57 -31.32 -73.82
C PRO A 142 -9.26 -29.97 -73.50
N LYS A 143 -10.02 -29.87 -72.40
CA LYS A 143 -10.75 -28.64 -72.02
C LYS A 143 -10.22 -28.03 -70.70
N THR A 144 -10.78 -26.89 -70.32
CA THR A 144 -10.35 -26.15 -69.12
C THR A 144 -10.79 -26.81 -67.81
N LYS A 145 -10.03 -26.60 -66.73
CA LYS A 145 -10.34 -27.09 -65.37
C LYS A 145 -11.76 -26.76 -64.92
N LYS A 146 -12.27 -25.57 -65.24
CA LYS A 146 -13.62 -25.14 -64.86
C LYS A 146 -14.71 -25.98 -65.52
N GLN A 147 -14.57 -26.26 -66.82
CA GLN A 147 -15.52 -27.10 -67.56
C GLN A 147 -15.48 -28.55 -67.08
N PHE A 148 -14.29 -29.05 -66.74
CA PHE A 148 -14.14 -30.38 -66.15
C PHE A 148 -14.85 -30.50 -64.80
N LEU A 149 -14.66 -29.52 -63.90
CA LEU A 149 -15.31 -29.52 -62.58
C LEU A 149 -16.84 -29.45 -62.68
N GLU A 150 -17.35 -28.67 -63.64
CA GLU A 150 -18.80 -28.57 -63.93
C GLU A 150 -19.35 -29.89 -64.53
N GLU A 151 -18.62 -30.53 -65.43
CA GLU A 151 -19.01 -31.82 -66.02
C GLU A 151 -18.98 -32.98 -65.01
N VAL A 152 -18.03 -32.98 -64.09
CA VAL A 152 -17.89 -34.02 -63.03
C VAL A 152 -18.78 -33.70 -61.81
N GLY A 153 -19.32 -32.49 -61.72
CA GLY A 153 -20.18 -32.05 -60.61
C GLY A 153 -19.42 -31.82 -59.30
N VAL A 154 -18.17 -31.38 -59.37
CA VAL A 154 -17.33 -31.09 -58.19
C VAL A 154 -17.44 -29.59 -57.85
N GLU A 155 -18.01 -29.30 -56.69
CA GLU A 155 -18.04 -27.94 -56.12
C GLU A 155 -16.74 -27.66 -55.35
N THR A 156 -16.18 -26.48 -55.53
CA THR A 156 -14.96 -26.05 -54.83
C THR A 156 -15.28 -25.44 -53.45
N ASP A 157 -14.27 -25.36 -52.58
CA ASP A 157 -14.42 -24.71 -51.26
C ASP A 157 -14.86 -23.24 -51.42
N GLU A 158 -14.42 -22.60 -52.50
CA GLU A 158 -14.78 -21.24 -52.90
C GLU A 158 -16.26 -21.13 -53.31
N ASP A 159 -16.80 -22.15 -53.99
CA ASP A 159 -18.23 -22.23 -54.34
C ASP A 159 -19.11 -22.41 -53.09
N CYS A 160 -18.61 -23.17 -52.11
CA CYS A 160 -19.26 -23.36 -50.81
C CYS A 160 -19.03 -22.20 -49.81
N LYS A 161 -18.20 -21.21 -50.16
CA LYS A 161 -17.76 -20.10 -49.28
C LYS A 161 -17.11 -20.57 -47.97
N VAL A 162 -16.45 -21.72 -47.98
CA VAL A 162 -15.80 -22.28 -46.78
C VAL A 162 -14.31 -22.03 -46.85
N THR A 163 -13.75 -21.45 -45.78
CA THR A 163 -12.31 -21.28 -45.65
C THR A 163 -11.74 -22.27 -44.64
N MET A 164 -10.60 -22.87 -44.99
CA MET A 164 -9.85 -23.72 -44.06
C MET A 164 -9.53 -22.92 -42.78
N PRO A 165 -9.89 -23.40 -41.58
CA PRO A 165 -9.54 -22.74 -40.34
C PRO A 165 -8.01 -22.59 -40.24
N SER A 166 -7.53 -21.37 -40.00
CA SER A 166 -6.15 -21.14 -39.63
C SER A 166 -5.84 -21.87 -38.32
N THR A 167 -4.66 -22.49 -38.27
CA THR A 167 -4.17 -23.27 -37.12
C THR A 167 -4.23 -22.43 -35.85
#